data_AF-A0A9D5Z9Q5-F1
#
_entry.id   AF-A0A9D5Z9Q5-F1
#
_cell.length_a   1.000
_cell.length_b   1.000
_cell.length_c   1.000
_cell.angle_alpha   90.00
_cell.angle_beta   90.00
_cell.angle_gamma   90.00
#
_symmetry.space_group_name_H-M   'P 1'
#
loop_
_entity.id
_entity.type
_entity.pdbx_description
1 polymer ?
#
loop_
_entity_poly.entity_id
_entity_poly.type
_entity_poly.pdbx_seq_one_letter_code
_entity_poly.pdbx_strand_id
1 'polypeptide(L)' 'MSQSFKEYKVIHIVEGGCGTIFLGASGLPLQKIEMELNSLAASGWQVVFQVVERKRFMLFWTREAMIITLGR' A
#
# COMPACT_ATOMS: atom_id res chain seq x y z
N MET A 1 -16.84 -3.82 18.56
CA MET A 1 -17.82 -4.17 17.51
C MET A 1 -17.07 -4.92 16.42
N SER A 2 -17.36 -6.20 16.15
CA SER A 2 -16.75 -6.88 14.99
C SER A 2 -17.55 -6.50 13.75
N GLN A 3 -17.02 -5.61 12.91
CA GLN A 3 -17.60 -5.37 11.59
C GLN A 3 -17.45 -6.66 10.78
N SER A 4 -18.57 -7.28 10.42
CA SER A 4 -18.60 -8.41 9.50
C SER A 4 -18.71 -7.85 8.09
N PHE A 5 -17.60 -7.83 7.37
CA PHE A 5 -17.58 -7.49 5.95
C PHE A 5 -18.01 -8.70 5.12
N LYS A 6 -18.77 -8.45 4.06
CA LYS A 6 -19.18 -9.49 3.10
C LYS A 6 -18.04 -9.81 2.15
N GLU A 7 -17.23 -8.80 1.84
CA GLU A 7 -16.15 -8.91 0.87
C GLU A 7 -14.87 -8.28 1.41
N TYR A 8 -13.74 -8.90 1.09
CA TYR A 8 -12.41 -8.38 1.42
C TYR A 8 -11.59 -8.18 0.16
N LYS A 9 -10.90 -7.04 0.10
CA LYS A 9 -9.96 -6.69 -0.97
C LYS A 9 -8.60 -6.42 -0.37
N VAL A 10 -7.58 -7.14 -0.83
CA VAL A 10 -6.19 -6.93 -0.40
C VAL A 10 -5.44 -6.21 -1.51
N ILE A 11 -4.87 -5.06 -1.18
CA ILE A 11 -4.03 -4.27 -2.07
C ILE A 11 -2.60 -4.38 -1.58
N HIS A 12 -1.70 -4.81 -2.45
CA HIS A 12 -0.27 -4.89 -2.19
C HIS A 12 0.46 -3.90 -3.08
N ILE A 13 1.01 -2.86 -2.46
CA ILE A 13 1.72 -1.77 -3.14
C ILE A 13 3.18 -1.92 -2.80
N VAL A 14 4.02 -2.13 -3.80
CA VAL A 14 5.46 -2.29 -3.61
C VAL A 14 6.18 -1.16 -4.28
N GLU A 15 7.15 -0.58 -3.59
CA GLU A 15 8.02 0.44 -4.17
C GLU A 15 8.71 -0.13 -5.42
N GLY A 16 8.59 0.57 -6.56
CA GLY A 16 9.14 0.12 -7.84
C GLY A 16 10.63 0.43 -7.92
N GLY A 17 11.48 -0.55 -7.61
CA GLY A 17 12.94 -0.43 -7.64
C GLY A 17 13.59 -0.16 -9.02
N CYS A 18 12.80 0.15 -10.06
CA CYS A 18 13.31 0.46 -11.40
C CYS A 18 13.24 1.97 -11.75
N GLY A 19 12.56 2.80 -10.96
CA GLY A 19 12.52 4.25 -11.16
C GLY A 19 13.66 5.00 -10.47
N THR A 20 14.23 4.41 -9.41
CA THR A 20 15.14 5.10 -8.49
C THR A 20 16.62 4.81 -8.71
N ILE A 21 16.99 4.00 -9.71
CA ILE A 21 18.40 3.78 -10.06
C ILE A 21 19.05 5.10 -10.57
N PHE A 22 18.26 6.11 -10.99
CA PHE A 22 18.78 7.38 -11.49
C PHE A 22 18.49 8.64 -10.64
N LEU A 23 17.39 8.75 -9.88
CA LEU A 23 16.94 10.05 -9.33
C LEU A 23 16.22 9.97 -7.96
N GLY A 24 16.90 9.47 -6.93
CA GLY A 24 16.85 10.08 -5.59
C GLY A 24 15.53 10.27 -4.82
N ALA A 25 14.47 9.50 -5.05
CA ALA A 25 13.30 9.47 -4.17
C ALA A 25 12.69 8.06 -4.09
N SER A 26 13.32 7.20 -3.29
CA SER A 26 12.94 5.79 -3.11
C SER A 26 11.95 5.66 -1.95
N GLY A 27 10.69 5.96 -2.21
CA GLY A 27 9.61 5.80 -1.25
C GLY A 27 8.29 5.40 -1.91
N LEU A 28 7.38 4.82 -1.15
CA LEU A 28 6.03 4.51 -1.63
C LEU A 28 5.35 5.79 -2.14
N PRO A 29 4.67 5.75 -3.30
CA PRO A 29 4.03 6.93 -3.89
C PRO A 29 2.76 7.32 -3.10
N LEU A 30 2.92 7.94 -1.93
CA LEU A 30 1.84 8.22 -0.97
C LEU A 30 0.63 8.92 -1.60
N GLN A 31 0.86 9.95 -2.40
CA GLN A 31 -0.22 10.70 -3.07
C GLN A 31 -1.10 9.80 -3.95
N LYS A 32 -0.49 8.85 -4.67
CA LYS A 32 -1.25 7.89 -5.49
C LYS A 32 -2.04 6.93 -4.61
N ILE A 33 -1.44 6.47 -3.52
CA ILE A 33 -2.10 5.58 -2.55
C ILE A 33 -3.31 6.28 -1.93
N GLU A 34 -3.17 7.54 -1.51
CA GLU A 34 -4.24 8.35 -0.93
C GLU A 34 -5.39 8.57 -1.92
N MET A 35 -5.08 8.91 -3.18
CA MET A 35 -6.12 9.07 -4.22
C MET A 35 -6.89 7.78 -4.48
N GLU A 36 -6.20 6.64 -4.56
CA GLU A 36 -6.83 5.33 -4.73
C GLU A 36 -7.70 4.95 -3.53
N LEU A 37 -7.20 5.15 -2.30
CA LEU A 37 -7.97 4.87 -1.09
C LEU A 37 -9.20 5.75 -0.98
N ASN A 38 -9.11 7.04 -1.33
CA ASN A 38 -10.26 7.94 -1.33
C ASN A 38 -11.32 7.50 -2.36
N SER A 39 -10.89 7.05 -3.55
CA SER A 39 -11.79 6.50 -4.56
C SER A 39 -12.50 5.23 -4.08
N LEU A 40 -11.76 4.34 -3.41
CA LEU A 40 -12.30 3.12 -2.83
C LEU A 40 -13.26 3.41 -1.66
N ALA A 41 -12.93 4.38 -0.82
CA ALA A 41 -13.81 4.85 0.25
C ALA A 41 -15.11 5.44 -0.30
N ALA A 42 -15.03 6.24 -1.37
CA ALA A 42 -16.22 6.75 -2.07
C ALA A 42 -17.08 5.62 -2.67
N SER A 43 -16.46 4.49 -3.02
CA SER A 43 -17.13 3.28 -3.50
C SER A 43 -17.69 2.39 -2.37
N GLY A 44 -17.54 2.82 -1.10
CA GLY A 44 -18.06 2.12 0.08
C GLY A 44 -17.11 1.08 0.69
N TRP A 45 -15.84 1.06 0.30
CA TRP A 45 -14.83 0.21 0.94
C TRP A 45 -14.26 0.87 2.19
N GLN A 46 -14.03 0.10 3.25
CA GLN A 46 -13.44 0.57 4.50
C GLN A 46 -12.09 -0.08 4.73
N VAL A 47 -11.07 0.68 5.14
CA VAL A 47 -9.78 0.11 5.55
C VAL A 47 -9.96 -0.62 6.87
N VAL A 48 -9.64 -1.91 6.88
CA VAL A 48 -9.72 -2.80 8.05
C VAL A 48 -8.36 -3.01 8.68
N PHE A 49 -7.34 -3.19 7.83
CA PHE A 49 -5.98 -3.42 8.26
C PHE A 49 -5.02 -2.77 7.28
N GLN A 50 -3.95 -2.17 7.79
CA GLN A 50 -2.89 -1.60 6.98
C GLN A 50 -1.57 -1.88 7.68
N VAL A 51 -0.61 -2.40 6.92
CA VAL A 51 0.76 -2.62 7.40
C VAL A 51 1.75 -2.16 6.35
N VAL A 52 2.80 -1.49 6.82
CA VAL A 52 3.97 -1.15 6.01
C VAL A 52 5.09 -2.10 6.41
N GLU A 53 5.55 -2.87 5.44
CA GLU A 53 6.70 -3.75 5.58
C GLU A 53 7.92 -3.07 4.98
N ARG A 54 9.00 -3.01 5.76
CA ARG A 54 10.32 -2.65 5.25
C ARG A 54 11.18 -3.91 5.21
N LYS A 55 11.60 -4.31 4.02
CA LYS A 55 12.44 -5.52 3.83
C LYS A 55 13.77 -5.13 3.21
N ARG A 56 14.86 -5.75 3.71
CA ARG A 56 16.18 -5.64 3.09
C ARG A 56 16.13 -6.21 1.68
N PHE A 57 16.60 -5.43 0.71
CA PHE A 57 16.66 -5.77 -0.70
C PHE A 57 18.13 -5.71 -1.16
N MET A 58 18.69 -6.82 -1.64
CA MET A 58 20.11 -6.91 -2.01
C MET A 58 21.07 -6.47 -0.87
N LEU A 59 22.33 -6.12 -1.20
CA LEU A 59 23.40 -5.90 -0.21
C LEU A 59 23.16 -4.66 0.69
N PHE A 60 22.68 -3.55 0.12
CA PHE A 60 22.51 -2.27 0.83
C PHE A 60 21.17 -1.57 0.58
N TRP A 61 20.28 -2.14 -0.22
CA TRP A 61 18.99 -1.51 -0.52
C TRP A 61 17.92 -1.98 0.46
N THR A 62 16.93 -1.14 0.68
CA THR A 62 15.72 -1.51 1.41
C THR A 62 14.55 -1.21 0.51
N ARG A 63 13.54 -2.07 0.54
CA ARG A 63 12.31 -1.90 -0.22
C ARG A 63 11.14 -1.81 0.73
N GLU A 64 10.30 -0.81 0.53
CA GLU A 64 9.05 -0.70 1.26
C GLU A 64 7.90 -1.34 0.47
N ALA A 65 7.02 -2.01 1.20
CA ALA A 65 5.77 -2.55 0.70
C ALA A 65 4.65 -2.17 1.67
N MET A 66 3.49 -1.80 1.15
CA MET A 66 2.29 -1.55 1.93
C MET A 66 1.23 -2.57 1.56
N ILE A 67 0.69 -3.23 2.56
CA ILE A 67 -0.43 -4.15 2.43
C ILE A 67 -1.62 -3.49 3.10
N ILE A 68 -2.70 -3.33 2.33
CA ILE A 68 -3.95 -2.71 2.79
C ILE A 68 -5.06 -3.72 2.58
N THR A 69 -5.76 -4.06 3.65
CA THR A 69 -6.98 -4.86 3.61
C THR A 69 -8.17 -3.95 3.76
N LEU A 70 -9.04 -3.99 2.76
CA LEU A 70 -10.32 -3.29 2.73
C LEU A 70 -11.44 -4.30 2.94
N GLY A 71 -12.51 -3.86 3.61
CA GLY A 71 -13.74 -4.60 3.81
C GLY A 71 -14.93 -3.81 3.30
N ARG A 72 -15.93 -4.51 2.76
CA ARG A 72 -17.23 -3.94 2.36
C ARG A 72 -18.39 -4.84 2.81
#